data_AF-A0A3D2IC70-F1
#
_entry.id   AF-A0A3D2IC70-F1
#
_cell.length_a   1.000
_cell.length_b   1.000
_cell.length_c   1.000
_cell.angle_alpha   90.00
_cell.angle_beta   90.00
_cell.angle_gamma   90.00
#
_symmetry.space_group_name_H-M   'P 1'
#
loop_
_entity.id
_entity.type
_entity.pdbx_description
1 polymer ?
#
loop_
_entity_poly.entity_id
_entity_poly.type
_entity_poly.pdbx_seq_one_letter_code
_entity_poly.pdbx_strand_id
1 'polypeptide(L)'
;RAVTGAAVYRSDAAESADAAATGYVGVNTYAVTDESGKATLTLYNEGYVLLNAFRTDTDEARYTVGASVLVHVTAASDLDAVKQQLREKLDAVYNDEQHPESVFTAENWQKVQDAYNTAMAAIDAAETSGAAGDAQQTAIQTIKRLQNNADNSNRLNLEKFRRLLAQLPDDVTKLDATATDTVAQLKTCYEAMTAYQRGQLTGREQKKYDAIANAELAPAVSRKLTFRQDYSKVPAADQAALADMIAYLQNNTRADDKYTPEIGGNMQAQLFSFNTTRSANYGTAYDRITEAASLTQNIVACVNPDYAAYLLCRDAAISAGKKDGPGVITGTGWHISDASMTMYVPDENSSNTTRVLGHMTYTVNGTQYAVKSVTVSGLETDTTSRNATFYDTSSYRGRFTTQCNQVIPDTFLQMTTGFDDVTVTVTWAPVSGDAQAAKDTAITRLNTVKNGLTGDGVQAAYDAGVKAIQAASTAAEVDKAYQAAVVAMRKAADYGKVQVIVENTTFTEDMWPNGKKFWDGVAVDEEVALTADSTMMSCIVAALKENGYTQVGADSNYISSITVGDQPLGQFDGGDQSGWMGTLN
;
A
#
# COMPACT_ATOMS: atom_id res chain seq x y z
N ARG A 1 6.85 -34.31 -3.14
CA ARG A 1 6.66 -33.55 -1.88
C ARG A 1 5.17 -33.46 -1.63
N ALA A 2 4.67 -33.73 -0.43
CA ALA A 2 3.25 -33.51 -0.12
C ALA A 2 2.92 -32.03 -0.33
N VAL A 3 1.83 -31.74 -1.01
CA VAL A 3 1.36 -30.38 -1.27
C VAL A 3 -0.02 -30.28 -0.66
N THR A 4 -0.16 -29.36 0.29
CA THR A 4 -1.41 -29.07 0.98
C THR A 4 -2.18 -27.99 0.23
N GLY A 5 -3.51 -28.08 0.22
CA GLY A 5 -4.38 -27.09 -0.41
C GLY A 5 -4.42 -27.15 -1.94
N ALA A 6 -3.90 -28.21 -2.57
CA ALA A 6 -4.07 -28.40 -4.02
C ALA A 6 -5.51 -28.84 -4.30
N ALA A 7 -6.19 -28.13 -5.19
CA ALA A 7 -7.57 -28.42 -5.58
C ALA A 7 -7.61 -29.50 -6.67
N VAL A 8 -8.47 -30.50 -6.51
CA VAL A 8 -8.62 -31.60 -7.46
C VAL A 8 -9.68 -31.27 -8.49
N TYR A 9 -9.33 -31.43 -9.76
CA TYR A 9 -10.19 -31.23 -10.91
C TYR A 9 -10.29 -32.51 -11.72
N ARG A 10 -11.41 -32.67 -12.43
CA ARG A 10 -11.68 -33.81 -13.30
C ARG A 10 -11.98 -33.38 -14.74
N SER A 11 -11.76 -34.29 -15.68
CA SER A 11 -12.36 -34.22 -17.01
C SER A 11 -13.85 -34.63 -16.97
N ASP A 12 -14.52 -34.43 -18.10
CA ASP A 12 -15.75 -35.18 -18.39
C ASP A 12 -15.44 -36.67 -18.54
N ALA A 13 -16.44 -37.52 -18.33
CA ALA A 13 -16.30 -38.96 -18.53
C ALA A 13 -16.31 -39.28 -20.03
N ALA A 14 -15.35 -40.09 -20.48
CA ALA A 14 -15.23 -40.51 -21.87
C ALA A 14 -15.38 -42.03 -22.01
N GLU A 15 -15.85 -42.48 -23.18
CA GLU A 15 -16.03 -43.91 -23.46
C GLU A 15 -14.70 -44.68 -23.54
N SER A 16 -13.58 -44.00 -23.82
CA SER A 16 -12.25 -44.60 -23.94
C SER A 16 -11.19 -43.88 -23.10
N ALA A 17 -10.16 -44.63 -22.71
CA ALA A 17 -9.03 -44.12 -21.95
C ALA A 17 -8.28 -43.00 -22.70
N ASP A 18 -8.06 -43.17 -24.01
CA ASP A 18 -7.35 -42.19 -24.84
C ASP A 18 -8.12 -40.86 -24.95
N ALA A 19 -9.45 -40.94 -25.11
CA ALA A 19 -10.29 -39.75 -25.15
C ALA A 19 -10.25 -38.97 -23.83
N ALA A 20 -10.38 -39.66 -22.70
CA ALA A 20 -10.26 -39.05 -21.37
C ALA A 20 -8.86 -38.46 -21.11
N ALA A 21 -7.79 -39.12 -21.57
CA ALA A 21 -6.41 -38.67 -21.40
C ALA A 21 -6.12 -37.34 -22.14
N THR A 22 -6.83 -37.07 -23.24
CA THR A 22 -6.74 -35.81 -23.99
C THR A 22 -7.84 -34.80 -23.63
N GLY A 23 -8.74 -35.16 -22.72
CA GLY A 23 -9.89 -34.36 -22.32
C GLY A 23 -9.51 -33.14 -21.47
N TYR A 24 -10.32 -32.08 -21.57
CA TYR A 24 -10.13 -30.87 -20.76
C TYR A 24 -10.44 -31.14 -19.28
N VAL A 25 -9.47 -30.91 -18.40
CA VAL A 25 -9.62 -31.08 -16.95
C VAL A 25 -10.03 -29.76 -16.30
N GLY A 26 -11.31 -29.43 -16.45
CA GLY A 26 -11.88 -28.13 -16.02
C GLY A 26 -12.83 -28.19 -14.84
N VAL A 27 -13.33 -29.37 -14.48
CA VAL A 27 -14.43 -29.50 -13.53
C VAL A 27 -13.89 -29.57 -12.10
N ASN A 28 -14.15 -28.53 -11.30
CA ASN A 28 -13.73 -28.48 -9.90
C ASN A 28 -14.53 -29.48 -9.04
N THR A 29 -13.83 -30.38 -8.34
CA THR A 29 -14.43 -31.40 -7.46
C THR A 29 -14.64 -30.92 -6.02
N TYR A 30 -14.11 -29.74 -5.66
CA TYR A 30 -13.98 -29.19 -4.30
C TYR A 30 -13.18 -30.04 -3.31
N ALA A 31 -12.59 -31.15 -3.75
CA ALA A 31 -11.63 -31.88 -2.94
C ALA A 31 -10.30 -31.11 -2.94
N VAL A 32 -9.76 -30.87 -1.75
CA VAL A 32 -8.45 -30.27 -1.54
C VAL A 32 -7.54 -31.25 -0.82
N THR A 33 -6.25 -31.22 -1.14
CA THR A 33 -5.28 -32.05 -0.45
C THR A 33 -5.04 -31.57 0.98
N ASP A 34 -4.98 -32.50 1.92
CA ASP A 34 -4.67 -32.24 3.33
C ASP A 34 -3.16 -31.96 3.58
N GLU A 35 -2.78 -31.80 4.85
CA GLU A 35 -1.37 -31.62 5.27
C GLU A 35 -0.45 -32.76 4.81
N SER A 36 -1.01 -33.96 4.58
CA SER A 36 -0.29 -35.12 4.07
C SER A 36 -0.27 -35.21 2.55
N GLY A 37 -0.91 -34.27 1.85
CA GLY A 37 -1.03 -34.24 0.39
C GLY A 37 -2.09 -35.19 -0.16
N LYS A 38 -3.04 -35.64 0.66
CA LYS A 38 -4.09 -36.58 0.26
C LYS A 38 -5.44 -35.88 0.11
N ALA A 39 -6.21 -36.29 -0.89
CA ALA A 39 -7.59 -35.86 -1.09
C ALA A 39 -8.49 -37.09 -1.26
N THR A 40 -9.74 -36.98 -0.82
CA THR A 40 -10.77 -38.03 -1.01
C THR A 40 -11.92 -37.44 -1.82
N LEU A 41 -12.33 -38.14 -2.88
CA LEU A 41 -13.47 -37.76 -3.71
C LEU A 41 -14.22 -39.01 -4.20
N THR A 42 -15.46 -38.82 -4.66
CA THR A 42 -16.29 -39.86 -5.25
C THR A 42 -16.62 -39.44 -6.69
N LEU A 43 -16.46 -40.36 -7.65
CA LEU A 43 -16.84 -40.15 -9.05
C LEU A 43 -18.12 -40.91 -9.36
N TYR A 44 -19.04 -40.26 -10.07
CA TYR A 44 -20.37 -40.83 -10.36
C TYR A 44 -20.65 -40.98 -11.86
N ASN A 45 -19.95 -40.22 -12.72
CA ASN A 45 -20.07 -40.30 -14.17
C ASN A 45 -19.39 -41.58 -14.68
N GLU A 46 -20.18 -42.45 -15.31
CA GLU A 46 -19.70 -43.69 -15.93
C GLU A 46 -18.76 -43.39 -17.10
N GLY A 47 -17.67 -44.15 -17.23
CA GLY A 47 -16.63 -43.95 -18.24
C GLY A 47 -15.25 -43.65 -17.63
N TYR A 48 -14.29 -43.33 -18.50
CA TYR A 48 -12.93 -42.94 -18.11
C TYR A 48 -12.90 -41.46 -17.72
N VAL A 49 -12.33 -41.15 -16.55
CA VAL A 49 -12.21 -39.79 -16.00
C VAL A 49 -10.76 -39.52 -15.66
N LEU A 50 -10.22 -38.40 -16.15
CA LEU A 50 -8.88 -37.91 -15.81
C LEU A 50 -8.95 -36.97 -14.61
N LEU A 51 -8.11 -37.18 -13.60
CA LEU A 51 -7.99 -36.37 -12.40
C LEU A 51 -6.64 -35.68 -12.34
N ASN A 52 -6.64 -34.36 -12.12
CA ASN A 52 -5.45 -33.59 -11.82
C ASN A 52 -5.65 -32.81 -10.51
N ALA A 53 -4.62 -32.75 -9.68
CA ALA A 53 -4.56 -31.77 -8.61
C ALA A 53 -3.83 -30.54 -9.13
N PHE A 54 -4.40 -29.35 -8.92
CA PHE A 54 -3.78 -28.08 -9.28
C PHE A 54 -3.49 -27.28 -8.03
N ARG A 55 -2.32 -26.65 -8.00
CA ARG A 55 -2.08 -25.53 -7.08
C ARG A 55 -2.72 -24.28 -7.70
N THR A 56 -3.53 -23.57 -6.92
CA THR A 56 -4.31 -22.40 -7.36
C THR A 56 -4.00 -21.18 -6.48
N ASP A 57 -2.76 -21.09 -6.00
CA ASP A 57 -2.33 -20.05 -5.06
C ASP A 57 -2.21 -18.66 -5.67
N THR A 58 -2.35 -18.54 -6.99
CA THR A 58 -2.62 -17.29 -7.70
C THR A 58 -3.73 -17.51 -8.73
N ASP A 59 -4.63 -16.54 -8.91
CA ASP A 59 -5.82 -16.65 -9.78
C ASP A 59 -5.49 -16.89 -11.28
N GLU A 60 -4.20 -16.84 -11.66
CA GLU A 60 -3.76 -16.86 -13.06
C GLU A 60 -2.88 -18.07 -13.45
N ALA A 61 -2.42 -18.91 -12.51
CA ALA A 61 -1.57 -20.07 -12.85
C ALA A 61 -2.04 -21.37 -12.19
N ARG A 62 -2.49 -22.35 -13.01
CA ARG A 62 -2.78 -23.72 -12.57
C ARG A 62 -1.57 -24.61 -12.82
N TYR A 63 -0.76 -24.87 -11.78
CA TYR A 63 0.31 -25.86 -11.88
C TYR A 63 -0.21 -27.24 -11.49
N THR A 64 -0.08 -28.22 -12.39
CA THR A 64 -0.40 -29.61 -12.06
C THR A 64 0.56 -30.11 -10.99
N VAL A 65 0.00 -30.56 -9.87
CA VAL A 65 0.75 -31.11 -8.75
C VAL A 65 0.63 -32.63 -8.77
N GLY A 66 1.72 -33.29 -9.12
CA GLY A 66 1.80 -34.75 -9.17
C GLY A 66 1.33 -35.35 -10.50
N ALA A 67 1.17 -36.67 -10.51
CA ALA A 67 0.74 -37.41 -11.70
C ALA A 67 -0.76 -37.27 -11.92
N SER A 68 -1.17 -37.15 -13.19
CA SER A 68 -2.56 -37.32 -13.59
C SER A 68 -3.02 -38.75 -13.33
N VAL A 69 -4.22 -38.90 -12.78
CA VAL A 69 -4.81 -40.22 -12.45
C VAL A 69 -6.00 -40.47 -13.37
N LEU A 70 -5.93 -41.55 -14.15
CA LEU A 70 -7.04 -41.99 -14.99
C LEU A 70 -7.83 -43.09 -14.26
N VAL A 71 -9.14 -42.88 -14.11
CA VAL A 71 -10.04 -43.79 -13.40
C VAL A 71 -11.17 -44.24 -14.32
N HIS A 72 -11.46 -45.54 -14.39
CA HIS A 72 -12.63 -46.06 -15.09
C HIS A 72 -13.77 -46.31 -14.09
N VAL A 73 -14.84 -45.55 -14.23
CA VAL A 73 -16.04 -45.62 -13.38
C VAL A 73 -17.08 -46.48 -14.09
N THR A 74 -17.53 -47.54 -13.43
CA THR A 74 -18.60 -48.42 -13.94
C THR A 74 -19.95 -48.04 -13.35
N ALA A 75 -21.03 -48.49 -13.99
CA ALA A 75 -22.39 -48.32 -13.49
C ALA A 75 -22.54 -48.75 -12.01
N ALA A 76 -23.28 -47.93 -11.26
CA ALA A 76 -23.56 -48.22 -9.86
C ALA A 76 -24.46 -49.46 -9.74
N SER A 77 -24.09 -50.39 -8.85
CA SER A 77 -24.92 -51.58 -8.56
C SER A 77 -26.18 -51.24 -7.76
N ASP A 78 -26.20 -50.07 -7.10
CA ASP A 78 -27.29 -49.57 -6.29
C ASP A 78 -27.43 -48.05 -6.50
N LEU A 79 -28.26 -47.66 -7.47
CA LEU A 79 -28.47 -46.26 -7.83
C LEU A 79 -29.20 -45.50 -6.71
N ASP A 80 -30.11 -46.15 -5.98
CA ASP A 80 -30.88 -45.51 -4.91
C ASP A 80 -29.96 -45.13 -3.73
N ALA A 81 -29.01 -46.00 -3.37
CA ALA A 81 -27.99 -45.68 -2.37
C ALA A 81 -27.10 -44.51 -2.81
N VAL A 82 -26.71 -44.46 -4.09
CA VAL A 82 -25.94 -43.32 -4.64
C VAL A 82 -26.75 -42.02 -4.57
N LYS A 83 -28.02 -42.03 -4.98
CA LYS A 83 -28.91 -40.85 -4.89
C LYS A 83 -29.08 -40.40 -3.44
N GLN A 84 -29.26 -41.32 -2.50
CA GLN A 84 -29.33 -40.97 -1.08
C GLN A 84 -28.05 -40.28 -0.61
N GLN A 85 -26.87 -40.83 -0.90
CA GLN A 85 -25.61 -40.22 -0.53
C GLN A 85 -25.40 -38.83 -1.15
N LEU A 86 -25.84 -38.64 -2.40
CA LEU A 86 -25.77 -37.35 -3.09
C LEU A 86 -26.65 -36.29 -2.41
N ARG A 87 -27.88 -36.66 -2.02
CA ARG A 87 -28.80 -35.80 -1.27
C ARG A 87 -28.22 -35.43 0.09
N GLU A 88 -27.73 -36.38 0.88
CA GLU A 88 -27.11 -36.12 2.20
C GLU A 88 -25.93 -35.12 2.09
N LYS A 89 -25.10 -35.25 1.05
CA LYS A 89 -24.01 -34.30 0.80
C LYS A 89 -24.51 -32.91 0.38
N LEU A 90 -25.59 -32.84 -0.41
CA LEU A 90 -26.21 -31.57 -0.83
C LEU A 90 -26.88 -30.88 0.37
N ASP A 91 -27.59 -31.65 1.21
CA ASP A 91 -28.23 -31.19 2.45
C ASP A 91 -27.20 -30.57 3.40
N ALA A 92 -26.02 -31.19 3.54
CA ALA A 92 -24.94 -30.66 4.37
C ALA A 92 -24.42 -29.30 3.87
N VAL A 93 -24.39 -29.08 2.55
CA VAL A 93 -23.97 -27.80 1.95
C VAL A 93 -25.06 -26.73 2.10
N TYR A 94 -26.33 -27.10 1.94
CA TYR A 94 -27.46 -26.19 2.08
C TYR A 94 -27.70 -25.77 3.54
N ASN A 95 -27.53 -26.70 4.49
CA ASN A 95 -27.72 -26.46 5.93
C ASN A 95 -26.41 -26.11 6.66
N ASP A 96 -25.42 -25.56 5.95
CA ASP A 96 -24.15 -25.16 6.56
C ASP A 96 -24.37 -24.09 7.66
N GLU A 97 -24.04 -24.43 8.91
CA GLU A 97 -24.21 -23.55 10.06
C GLU A 97 -23.37 -22.27 9.97
N GLN A 98 -22.33 -22.24 9.14
CA GLN A 98 -21.54 -21.02 8.89
C GLN A 98 -22.24 -20.06 7.93
N HIS A 99 -23.22 -20.55 7.15
CA HIS A 99 -23.95 -19.79 6.16
C HIS A 99 -25.48 -19.88 6.38
N PRO A 100 -25.99 -19.45 7.55
CA PRO A 100 -27.43 -19.41 7.79
C PRO A 100 -28.09 -18.33 6.92
N GLU A 101 -29.41 -18.44 6.69
CA GLU A 101 -30.20 -17.47 5.90
C GLU A 101 -29.86 -15.99 6.19
N SER A 102 -29.60 -15.66 7.46
CA SER A 102 -29.28 -14.30 7.90
C SER A 102 -28.04 -13.67 7.25
N VAL A 103 -27.11 -14.47 6.70
CA VAL A 103 -25.90 -13.95 6.03
C VAL A 103 -26.18 -13.53 4.59
N PHE A 104 -27.33 -13.89 4.04
CA PHE A 104 -27.69 -13.57 2.66
C PHE A 104 -28.66 -12.38 2.59
N THR A 105 -28.71 -11.75 1.43
CA THR A 105 -29.89 -10.95 1.05
C THR A 105 -31.04 -11.90 0.73
N ALA A 106 -32.29 -11.43 0.85
CA ALA A 106 -33.46 -12.24 0.52
C ALA A 106 -33.40 -12.82 -0.91
N GLU A 107 -32.93 -12.03 -1.88
CA GLU A 107 -32.76 -12.46 -3.27
C GLU A 107 -31.72 -13.57 -3.41
N ASN A 108 -30.57 -13.46 -2.75
CA ASN A 108 -29.51 -14.47 -2.86
C ASN A 108 -29.86 -15.73 -2.07
N TRP A 109 -30.59 -15.61 -0.95
CA TRP A 109 -31.11 -16.78 -0.24
C TRP A 109 -32.10 -17.55 -1.11
N GLN A 110 -33.00 -16.86 -1.81
CA GLN A 110 -33.91 -17.51 -2.76
C GLN A 110 -33.14 -18.29 -3.84
N LYS A 111 -32.03 -17.74 -4.36
CA LYS A 111 -31.17 -18.45 -5.32
C LYS A 111 -30.51 -19.71 -4.71
N VAL A 112 -30.14 -19.67 -3.43
CA VAL A 112 -29.64 -20.87 -2.72
C VAL A 112 -30.74 -21.93 -2.63
N GLN A 113 -31.95 -21.54 -2.23
CA GLN A 113 -33.11 -22.43 -2.14
C GLN A 113 -33.48 -23.02 -3.50
N ASP A 114 -33.50 -22.21 -4.56
CA ASP A 114 -33.84 -22.65 -5.91
C ASP A 114 -32.81 -23.66 -6.45
N ALA A 115 -31.51 -23.38 -6.24
CA ALA A 115 -30.44 -24.31 -6.63
C ALA A 115 -30.56 -25.65 -5.91
N TYR A 116 -30.81 -25.62 -4.60
CA TYR A 116 -31.02 -26.82 -3.79
C TYR A 116 -32.25 -27.62 -4.25
N ASN A 117 -33.42 -26.99 -4.32
CA ASN A 117 -34.68 -27.66 -4.68
C ASN A 117 -34.64 -28.23 -6.10
N THR A 118 -34.04 -27.50 -7.04
CA THR A 118 -33.87 -27.95 -8.43
C THR A 118 -32.98 -29.20 -8.50
N ALA A 119 -31.87 -29.22 -7.78
CA ALA A 119 -31.00 -30.39 -7.75
C ALA A 119 -31.62 -31.58 -7.03
N MET A 120 -32.37 -31.38 -5.95
CA MET A 120 -33.10 -32.46 -5.29
C MET A 120 -34.06 -33.16 -6.26
N ALA A 121 -34.86 -32.38 -7.00
CA ALA A 121 -35.76 -32.93 -8.01
C ALA A 121 -35.01 -33.64 -9.16
N ALA A 122 -33.88 -33.07 -9.61
CA ALA A 122 -33.07 -33.67 -10.68
C ALA A 122 -32.36 -34.97 -10.23
N ILE A 123 -31.89 -35.05 -8.99
CA ILE A 123 -31.32 -36.27 -8.40
C ILE A 123 -32.38 -37.36 -8.33
N ASP A 124 -33.59 -37.02 -7.89
CA ASP A 124 -34.71 -37.97 -7.82
C ASP A 124 -35.06 -38.52 -9.21
N ALA A 125 -35.13 -37.65 -10.22
CA ALA A 125 -35.48 -38.00 -11.60
C ALA A 125 -34.36 -38.69 -12.40
N ALA A 126 -33.10 -38.63 -11.95
CA ALA A 126 -31.97 -39.14 -12.71
C ALA A 126 -32.02 -40.66 -12.94
N GLU A 127 -31.77 -41.11 -14.17
CA GLU A 127 -31.75 -42.54 -14.52
C GLU A 127 -30.36 -43.19 -14.33
N THR A 128 -29.32 -42.39 -14.13
CA THR A 128 -27.93 -42.83 -13.95
C THR A 128 -27.25 -42.11 -12.80
N SER A 129 -26.20 -42.71 -12.23
CA SER A 129 -25.40 -42.09 -11.17
C SER A 129 -24.70 -40.81 -11.66
N GLY A 130 -24.30 -40.78 -12.94
CA GLY A 130 -23.69 -39.62 -13.57
C GLY A 130 -24.62 -38.42 -13.60
N ALA A 131 -25.86 -38.60 -14.07
CA ALA A 131 -26.84 -37.52 -14.14
C ALA A 131 -27.21 -36.98 -12.74
N ALA A 132 -27.36 -37.88 -11.75
CA ALA A 132 -27.58 -37.47 -10.37
C ALA A 132 -26.38 -36.70 -9.80
N GLY A 133 -25.17 -37.17 -10.09
CA GLY A 133 -23.92 -36.54 -9.66
C GLY A 133 -23.72 -35.15 -10.27
N ASP A 134 -24.01 -34.97 -11.56
CA ASP A 134 -23.88 -33.68 -12.26
C ASP A 134 -24.88 -32.65 -11.72
N ALA A 135 -26.12 -33.07 -11.45
CA ALA A 135 -27.14 -32.22 -10.83
C ALA A 135 -26.69 -31.74 -9.44
N GLN A 136 -26.20 -32.65 -8.60
CA GLN A 136 -25.67 -32.33 -7.28
C GLN A 136 -24.47 -31.38 -7.36
N GLN A 137 -23.50 -31.70 -8.22
CA GLN A 137 -22.28 -30.91 -8.37
C GLN A 137 -22.59 -29.49 -8.82
N THR A 138 -23.49 -29.33 -9.79
CA THR A 138 -23.93 -28.01 -10.29
C THR A 138 -24.56 -27.16 -9.17
N ALA A 139 -25.41 -27.75 -8.33
CA ALA A 139 -26.01 -27.05 -7.19
C ALA A 139 -24.96 -26.71 -6.12
N ILE A 140 -24.09 -27.63 -5.73
CA ILE A 140 -23.00 -27.35 -4.77
C ILE A 140 -22.13 -26.20 -5.28
N GLN A 141 -21.77 -26.20 -6.57
CA GLN A 141 -20.98 -25.12 -7.17
C GLN A 141 -21.70 -23.77 -7.06
N THR A 142 -23.00 -23.77 -7.34
CA THR A 142 -23.82 -22.56 -7.25
C THR A 142 -23.94 -22.05 -5.82
N ILE A 143 -24.26 -22.93 -4.87
CA ILE A 143 -24.44 -22.58 -3.45
C ILE A 143 -23.13 -22.07 -2.85
N LYS A 144 -22.01 -22.79 -3.05
CA LYS A 144 -20.69 -22.36 -2.53
C LYS A 144 -20.23 -21.01 -3.10
N ARG A 145 -20.52 -20.74 -4.37
CA ARG A 145 -20.25 -19.42 -4.96
C ARG A 145 -21.08 -18.32 -4.30
N LEU A 146 -22.36 -18.59 -4.03
CA LEU A 146 -23.24 -17.64 -3.33
C LEU A 146 -22.79 -17.41 -1.89
N GLN A 147 -22.35 -18.45 -1.18
CA GLN A 147 -21.76 -18.38 0.16
C GLN A 147 -20.52 -17.45 0.18
N ASN A 148 -19.53 -17.72 -0.68
CA ASN A 148 -18.33 -16.87 -0.78
C ASN A 148 -18.66 -15.40 -1.13
N ASN A 149 -19.64 -15.18 -2.01
CA ASN A 149 -20.09 -13.84 -2.36
C ASN A 149 -20.76 -13.14 -1.17
N ALA A 150 -21.52 -13.87 -0.35
CA ALA A 150 -22.15 -13.35 0.85
C ALA A 150 -21.08 -12.92 1.88
N ASP A 151 -20.07 -13.74 2.13
CA ASP A 151 -18.96 -13.41 3.05
C ASP A 151 -18.25 -12.12 2.65
N ASN A 152 -17.85 -12.04 1.37
CA ASN A 152 -17.18 -10.86 0.84
C ASN A 152 -18.07 -9.60 0.91
N SER A 153 -19.34 -9.73 0.50
CA SER A 153 -20.28 -8.61 0.52
C SER A 153 -20.57 -8.13 1.95
N ASN A 154 -20.74 -9.08 2.88
CA ASN A 154 -21.00 -8.77 4.28
C ASN A 154 -19.83 -8.01 4.92
N ARG A 155 -18.60 -8.48 4.69
CA ARG A 155 -17.38 -7.83 5.17
C ARG A 155 -17.21 -6.43 4.57
N LEU A 156 -17.20 -6.34 3.24
CA LEU A 156 -16.92 -5.07 2.52
C LEU A 156 -17.96 -3.99 2.82
N ASN A 157 -19.26 -4.34 2.88
CA ASN A 157 -20.30 -3.35 3.17
C ASN A 157 -20.23 -2.89 4.64
N LEU A 158 -19.87 -3.76 5.59
CA LEU A 158 -19.70 -3.36 7.00
C LEU A 158 -18.47 -2.46 7.19
N GLU A 159 -17.35 -2.78 6.54
CA GLU A 159 -16.14 -1.93 6.49
C GLU A 159 -16.48 -0.55 5.91
N LYS A 160 -17.20 -0.51 4.78
CA LYS A 160 -17.64 0.74 4.15
C LYS A 160 -18.56 1.54 5.07
N PHE A 161 -19.55 0.91 5.69
CA PHE A 161 -20.45 1.57 6.64
C PHE A 161 -19.69 2.21 7.79
N ARG A 162 -18.78 1.47 8.44
CA ARG A 162 -17.98 1.98 9.56
C ARG A 162 -17.07 3.13 9.15
N ARG A 163 -16.43 3.02 7.97
CA ARG A 163 -15.61 4.09 7.41
C ARG A 163 -16.41 5.39 7.18
N LEU A 164 -17.62 5.28 6.60
CA LEU A 164 -18.49 6.43 6.38
C LEU A 164 -18.99 7.01 7.72
N LEU A 165 -19.35 6.16 8.68
CA LEU A 165 -19.81 6.59 10.00
C LEU A 165 -18.70 7.32 10.79
N ALA A 166 -17.45 6.89 10.64
CA ALA A 166 -16.29 7.50 11.30
C ALA A 166 -15.94 8.89 10.75
N GLN A 167 -16.27 9.18 9.48
CA GLN A 167 -16.05 10.50 8.89
C GLN A 167 -17.01 11.58 9.41
N LEU A 168 -18.10 11.17 10.06
CA LEU A 168 -19.15 12.07 10.53
C LEU A 168 -19.00 12.33 12.04
N PRO A 169 -19.38 13.51 12.55
CA PRO A 169 -19.20 13.87 13.94
C PRO A 169 -20.17 13.09 14.83
N ASP A 170 -19.82 12.92 16.11
CA ASP A 170 -20.73 12.34 17.11
C ASP A 170 -21.87 13.30 17.48
N ASP A 171 -21.61 14.62 17.39
CA ASP A 171 -22.60 15.68 17.58
C ASP A 171 -23.19 16.09 16.22
N VAL A 172 -24.41 15.62 15.95
CA VAL A 172 -25.11 15.87 14.68
C VAL A 172 -25.47 17.34 14.45
N THR A 173 -25.44 18.19 15.48
CA THR A 173 -25.68 19.64 15.31
C THR A 173 -24.58 20.34 14.52
N LYS A 174 -23.42 19.69 14.36
CA LYS A 174 -22.30 20.18 13.56
C LYS A 174 -22.41 19.85 12.07
N LEU A 175 -23.29 18.92 11.71
CA LEU A 175 -23.48 18.50 10.33
C LEU A 175 -23.99 19.66 9.47
N ASP A 176 -23.42 19.76 8.27
CA ASP A 176 -23.80 20.75 7.28
C ASP A 176 -23.94 20.08 5.90
N ALA A 177 -24.34 20.86 4.89
CA ALA A 177 -24.66 20.36 3.55
C ALA A 177 -23.49 19.67 2.84
N THR A 178 -22.23 19.84 3.28
CA THR A 178 -21.07 19.09 2.77
C THR A 178 -21.18 17.59 3.06
N ALA A 179 -21.92 17.20 4.09
CA ALA A 179 -22.11 15.81 4.48
C ALA A 179 -23.16 15.06 3.65
N THR A 180 -23.89 15.74 2.76
CA THR A 180 -25.06 15.20 2.03
C THR A 180 -24.76 13.85 1.38
N ASP A 181 -23.68 13.78 0.59
CA ASP A 181 -23.31 12.57 -0.14
C ASP A 181 -22.85 11.44 0.78
N THR A 182 -22.08 11.77 1.83
CA THR A 182 -21.60 10.81 2.82
C THR A 182 -22.77 10.21 3.61
N VAL A 183 -23.74 11.04 4.02
CA VAL A 183 -24.96 10.60 4.71
C VAL A 183 -25.82 9.73 3.79
N ALA A 184 -25.98 10.11 2.52
CA ALA A 184 -26.72 9.32 1.55
C ALA A 184 -26.08 7.93 1.35
N GLN A 185 -24.76 7.88 1.14
CA GLN A 185 -24.02 6.62 1.02
C GLN A 185 -24.11 5.77 2.28
N LEU A 186 -24.05 6.39 3.47
CA LEU A 186 -24.17 5.68 4.74
C LEU A 186 -25.56 5.02 4.86
N LYS A 187 -26.63 5.73 4.50
CA LYS A 187 -28.00 5.19 4.46
C LYS A 187 -28.11 4.02 3.49
N THR A 188 -27.59 4.16 2.26
CA THR A 188 -27.59 3.05 1.29
C THR A 188 -26.82 1.84 1.82
N CYS A 189 -25.66 2.02 2.44
CA CYS A 189 -24.91 0.90 3.03
C CYS A 189 -25.70 0.23 4.16
N TYR A 190 -26.37 1.03 5.00
CA TYR A 190 -27.23 0.52 6.06
C TYR A 190 -28.40 -0.26 5.47
N GLU A 191 -29.18 0.30 4.54
CA GLU A 191 -30.34 -0.36 3.91
C GLU A 191 -29.97 -1.67 3.22
N ALA A 192 -28.78 -1.77 2.63
CA ALA A 192 -28.27 -2.97 1.98
C ALA A 192 -27.78 -4.06 2.94
N MET A 193 -27.73 -3.80 4.25
CA MET A 193 -27.22 -4.79 5.22
C MET A 193 -28.13 -6.02 5.34
N THR A 194 -27.50 -7.17 5.40
CA THR A 194 -28.15 -8.43 5.82
C THR A 194 -28.48 -8.42 7.31
N ALA A 195 -29.33 -9.34 7.75
CA ALA A 195 -29.65 -9.49 9.17
C ALA A 195 -28.41 -9.81 10.01
N TYR A 196 -27.48 -10.59 9.45
CA TYR A 196 -26.18 -10.85 10.05
C TYR A 196 -25.41 -9.53 10.28
N GLN A 197 -25.23 -8.70 9.25
CA GLN A 197 -24.50 -7.44 9.37
C GLN A 197 -25.14 -6.48 10.38
N ARG A 198 -26.47 -6.41 10.42
CA ARG A 198 -27.23 -5.65 11.43
C ARG A 198 -26.87 -6.09 12.85
N GLY A 199 -26.79 -7.40 13.07
CA GLY A 199 -26.41 -7.99 14.36
C GLY A 199 -24.95 -7.71 14.77
N GLN A 200 -24.08 -7.33 13.83
CA GLN A 200 -22.68 -6.97 14.11
C GLN A 200 -22.49 -5.51 14.52
N LEU A 201 -23.53 -4.68 14.44
CA LEU A 201 -23.44 -3.27 14.86
C LEU A 201 -23.46 -3.17 16.39
N THR A 202 -22.52 -2.39 16.92
CA THR A 202 -22.54 -2.03 18.34
C THR A 202 -23.70 -1.07 18.63
N GLY A 203 -24.17 -1.04 19.88
CA GLY A 203 -25.20 -0.07 20.29
C GLY A 203 -24.79 1.39 20.09
N ARG A 204 -23.47 1.70 20.14
CA ARG A 204 -22.94 3.04 19.83
C ARG A 204 -23.05 3.36 18.35
N GLU A 205 -22.65 2.44 17.48
CA GLU A 205 -22.72 2.62 16.03
C GLU A 205 -24.17 2.81 15.57
N GLN A 206 -25.10 1.97 16.06
CA GLN A 206 -26.52 2.08 15.75
C GLN A 206 -27.09 3.43 16.20
N LYS A 207 -26.84 3.85 17.44
CA LYS A 207 -27.30 5.14 17.96
C LYS A 207 -26.76 6.32 17.17
N LYS A 208 -25.49 6.28 16.77
CA LYS A 208 -24.86 7.33 15.95
C LYS A 208 -25.48 7.38 14.55
N TYR A 209 -25.65 6.23 13.92
CA TYR A 209 -26.32 6.14 12.62
C TYR A 209 -27.74 6.70 12.67
N ASP A 210 -28.54 6.32 13.66
CA ASP A 210 -29.93 6.80 13.80
C ASP A 210 -29.99 8.31 13.97
N ALA A 211 -29.07 8.90 14.72
CA ALA A 211 -28.98 10.35 14.88
C ALA A 211 -28.63 11.03 13.54
N ILE A 212 -27.62 10.53 12.82
CA ILE A 212 -27.16 11.08 11.54
C ILE A 212 -28.23 10.93 10.46
N ALA A 213 -28.89 9.77 10.38
CA ALA A 213 -29.87 9.48 9.36
C ALA A 213 -31.09 10.41 9.43
N ASN A 214 -31.40 10.92 10.63
CA ASN A 214 -32.51 11.84 10.90
C ASN A 214 -32.09 13.30 11.07
N ALA A 215 -30.80 13.62 10.92
CA ALA A 215 -30.30 14.98 11.11
C ALA A 215 -30.74 15.91 9.97
N GLU A 216 -31.13 17.14 10.33
CA GLU A 216 -31.26 18.24 9.38
C GLU A 216 -29.88 18.87 9.14
N LEU A 217 -29.48 18.98 7.88
CA LEU A 217 -28.18 19.54 7.51
C LEU A 217 -28.26 21.06 7.43
N ALA A 218 -27.42 21.75 8.19
CA ALA A 218 -27.24 23.19 8.06
C ALA A 218 -26.64 23.56 6.68
N PRO A 219 -26.72 24.82 6.23
CA PRO A 219 -25.97 25.27 5.06
C PRO A 219 -24.47 25.01 5.21
N ALA A 220 -23.79 24.66 4.11
CA ALA A 220 -22.36 24.40 4.11
C ALA A 220 -21.57 25.61 4.64
N VAL A 221 -20.58 25.34 5.49
CA VAL A 221 -19.68 26.36 6.04
C VAL A 221 -18.22 25.96 5.85
N SER A 222 -17.35 26.96 5.74
CA SER A 222 -15.91 26.77 5.70
C SER A 222 -15.35 26.74 7.14
N ARG A 223 -14.45 25.80 7.41
CA ARG A 223 -13.76 25.61 8.69
C ARG A 223 -12.41 26.28 8.63
N LYS A 224 -12.03 27.01 9.67
CA LYS A 224 -10.73 27.68 9.74
C LYS A 224 -9.63 26.66 9.96
N LEU A 225 -8.49 26.91 9.31
CA LEU A 225 -7.28 26.09 9.45
C LEU A 225 -6.19 26.96 10.07
N THR A 226 -5.76 26.62 11.29
CA THR A 226 -4.86 27.46 12.08
C THR A 226 -3.62 26.69 12.53
N PHE A 227 -2.45 27.32 12.39
CA PHE A 227 -1.24 26.89 13.07
C PHE A 227 -1.05 27.67 14.35
N ARG A 228 -0.73 26.95 15.43
CA ARG A 228 -0.37 27.53 16.73
C ARG A 228 1.02 27.10 17.12
N GLN A 229 1.90 28.05 17.38
CA GLN A 229 3.20 27.77 18.00
C GLN A 229 3.00 27.71 19.53
N ASP A 230 3.41 26.61 20.14
CA ASP A 230 3.45 26.47 21.59
C ASP A 230 4.88 26.65 22.10
N TYR A 231 5.10 27.79 22.76
CA TYR A 231 6.35 28.18 23.40
C TYR A 231 6.32 27.98 24.92
N SER A 232 5.38 27.20 25.45
CA SER A 232 5.26 26.93 26.90
C SER A 232 6.54 26.34 27.52
N LYS A 233 7.40 25.70 26.70
CA LYS A 233 8.69 25.14 27.10
C LYS A 233 9.90 25.95 26.62
N VAL A 234 9.68 27.10 25.97
CA VAL A 234 10.73 27.98 25.46
C VAL A 234 10.93 29.15 26.45
N PRO A 235 12.14 29.32 27.02
CA PRO A 235 12.51 30.49 27.81
C PRO A 235 12.11 31.81 27.13
N ALA A 236 11.57 32.75 27.91
CA ALA A 236 11.06 34.03 27.38
C ALA A 236 12.11 34.82 26.57
N ALA A 237 13.40 34.72 26.94
CA ALA A 237 14.50 35.37 26.24
C ALA A 237 14.72 34.84 24.81
N ASP A 238 14.29 33.60 24.53
CA ASP A 238 14.53 32.94 23.25
C ASP A 238 13.30 32.96 22.33
N GLN A 239 12.11 33.25 22.86
CA GLN A 239 10.85 33.20 22.09
C GLN A 239 10.85 34.15 20.89
N ALA A 240 11.36 35.38 21.05
CA ALA A 240 11.38 36.36 19.96
C ALA A 240 12.31 35.95 18.82
N ALA A 241 13.52 35.46 19.14
CA ALA A 241 14.47 35.01 18.14
C ALA A 241 14.03 33.68 17.49
N LEU A 242 13.35 32.79 18.22
CA LEU A 242 12.73 31.59 17.65
C LEU A 242 11.59 31.95 16.68
N ALA A 243 10.75 32.92 17.03
CA ALA A 243 9.69 33.41 16.15
C ALA A 243 10.25 34.09 14.89
N ASP A 244 11.33 34.88 15.03
CA ASP A 244 12.04 35.48 13.89
C ASP A 244 12.64 34.43 12.96
N MET A 245 13.25 33.37 13.52
CA MET A 245 13.76 32.22 12.75
C MET A 245 12.65 31.54 11.94
N ILE A 246 11.49 31.28 12.56
CA ILE A 246 10.34 30.67 11.88
C ILE A 246 9.82 31.60 10.77
N ALA A 247 9.69 32.89 11.06
CA ALA A 247 9.26 33.89 10.08
C ALA A 247 10.25 33.97 8.90
N TYR A 248 11.55 33.87 9.16
CA TYR A 248 12.57 33.80 8.11
C TYR A 248 12.37 32.59 7.19
N LEU A 249 12.17 31.40 7.75
CA LEU A 249 11.91 30.19 6.96
C LEU A 249 10.63 30.33 6.12
N GLN A 250 9.58 30.95 6.67
CA GLN A 250 8.33 31.21 5.95
C GLN A 250 8.50 32.20 4.80
N ASN A 251 9.18 33.33 5.06
CA ASN A 251 9.38 34.40 4.09
C ASN A 251 10.37 34.04 2.98
N ASN A 252 11.26 33.08 3.25
CA ASN A 252 12.25 32.59 2.29
C ASN A 252 11.90 31.20 1.75
N THR A 253 10.60 30.87 1.64
CA THR A 253 10.16 29.63 0.99
C THR A 253 10.70 29.60 -0.44
N ARG A 254 11.38 28.51 -0.81
CA ARG A 254 12.08 28.37 -2.09
C ARG A 254 11.23 27.60 -3.09
N ALA A 255 11.43 27.89 -4.37
CA ALA A 255 11.08 26.91 -5.40
C ALA A 255 12.13 25.80 -5.40
N ASP A 256 11.72 24.59 -5.76
CA ASP A 256 12.65 23.52 -6.08
C ASP A 256 13.46 23.86 -7.35
N ASP A 257 14.51 23.09 -7.61
CA ASP A 257 15.39 23.40 -8.73
C ASP A 257 14.71 23.11 -10.07
N LYS A 258 15.13 23.82 -11.11
CA LYS A 258 14.81 23.44 -12.48
C LYS A 258 15.76 22.34 -12.95
N TYR A 259 15.20 21.20 -13.33
CA TYR A 259 15.95 20.12 -14.01
C TYR A 259 16.05 20.39 -15.51
N THR A 260 14.95 20.81 -16.12
CA THR A 260 14.90 21.38 -17.48
C THR A 260 14.10 22.68 -17.45
N PRO A 261 13.98 23.43 -18.55
CA PRO A 261 13.11 24.61 -18.56
C PRO A 261 11.66 24.32 -18.15
N GLU A 262 11.15 23.11 -18.44
CA GLU A 262 9.80 22.61 -18.21
C GLU A 262 9.63 21.76 -16.93
N ILE A 263 10.72 21.21 -16.38
CA ILE A 263 10.71 20.28 -15.24
C ILE A 263 11.26 20.96 -13.99
N GLY A 264 10.48 20.91 -12.90
CA GLY A 264 10.80 21.57 -11.62
C GLY A 264 10.46 23.06 -11.60
N GLY A 265 11.07 23.80 -10.68
CA GLY A 265 10.72 25.20 -10.39
C GLY A 265 9.37 25.38 -9.69
N ASN A 266 8.84 24.35 -9.04
CA ASN A 266 7.62 24.41 -8.25
C ASN A 266 7.91 25.06 -6.90
N MET A 267 7.04 25.99 -6.47
CA MET A 267 7.15 26.60 -5.15
C MET A 267 6.91 25.54 -4.06
N GLN A 268 7.82 25.43 -3.09
CA GLN A 268 7.64 24.58 -1.92
C GLN A 268 6.46 25.08 -1.05
N ALA A 269 5.88 24.16 -0.27
CA ALA A 269 4.89 24.54 0.72
C ALA A 269 5.54 25.41 1.81
N GLN A 270 4.93 26.55 2.13
CA GLN A 270 5.44 27.38 3.21
C GLN A 270 5.39 26.64 4.56
N LEU A 271 6.42 26.79 5.40
CA LEU A 271 6.45 26.18 6.74
C LEU A 271 5.22 26.63 7.58
N PHE A 272 4.59 25.68 8.28
CA PHE A 272 3.41 25.91 9.11
C PHE A 272 2.26 26.57 8.33
N SER A 273 1.97 25.99 7.16
CA SER A 273 0.82 26.35 6.32
C SER A 273 0.01 25.11 5.93
N PHE A 274 -1.28 25.31 5.67
CA PHE A 274 -2.15 24.30 5.07
C PHE A 274 -2.19 24.53 3.57
N ASN A 275 -2.17 23.45 2.80
CA ASN A 275 -2.14 23.53 1.34
C ASN A 275 -3.02 22.45 0.73
N THR A 276 -3.65 22.77 -0.40
CA THR A 276 -4.05 21.76 -1.37
C THR A 276 -2.88 21.46 -2.30
N THR A 277 -2.83 20.25 -2.85
CA THR A 277 -1.75 19.83 -3.76
C THR A 277 -2.29 19.55 -5.15
N ARG A 278 -1.49 19.86 -6.17
CA ARG A 278 -1.73 19.46 -7.56
C ARG A 278 -0.42 19.11 -8.27
N SER A 279 -0.49 18.30 -9.31
CA SER A 279 0.66 18.01 -10.16
C SER A 279 0.98 19.21 -11.06
N ALA A 280 2.24 19.64 -11.09
CA ALA A 280 2.73 20.70 -11.95
C ALA A 280 4.22 20.52 -12.24
N ASN A 281 4.69 20.84 -13.45
CA ASN A 281 6.10 20.74 -13.87
C ASN A 281 6.78 19.42 -13.45
N TYR A 282 6.05 18.29 -13.60
CA TYR A 282 6.50 16.95 -13.18
C TYR A 282 6.89 16.83 -11.68
N GLY A 283 6.26 17.65 -10.84
CA GLY A 283 6.38 17.64 -9.39
C GLY A 283 5.07 18.04 -8.70
N THR A 284 5.16 18.43 -7.43
CA THR A 284 3.99 18.88 -6.66
C THR A 284 3.99 20.39 -6.51
N ALA A 285 2.89 21.03 -6.90
CA ALA A 285 2.60 22.42 -6.56
C ALA A 285 1.65 22.48 -5.35
N TYR A 286 1.85 23.50 -4.53
CA TYR A 286 1.14 23.74 -3.28
C TYR A 286 0.41 25.07 -3.35
N ASP A 287 -0.90 25.03 -3.11
CA ASP A 287 -1.73 26.23 -3.04
C ASP A 287 -2.17 26.42 -1.58
N ARG A 288 -1.71 27.50 -0.95
CA ARG A 288 -1.97 27.78 0.46
C ARG A 288 -3.44 28.09 0.70
N ILE A 289 -4.00 27.48 1.73
CA ILE A 289 -5.37 27.70 2.21
C ILE A 289 -5.37 28.06 3.69
N THR A 290 -6.39 28.79 4.13
CA THR A 290 -6.63 29.13 5.55
C THR A 290 -8.01 28.67 6.03
N GLU A 291 -8.81 28.16 5.11
CA GLU A 291 -10.14 27.64 5.37
C GLU A 291 -10.47 26.55 4.35
N ALA A 292 -11.32 25.61 4.73
CA ALA A 292 -11.82 24.58 3.84
C ALA A 292 -13.17 24.07 4.34
N ALA A 293 -14.03 23.64 3.42
CA ALA A 293 -15.29 22.98 3.76
C ALA A 293 -15.04 21.70 4.56
N SER A 294 -16.01 21.26 5.37
CA SER A 294 -15.94 19.95 6.04
C SER A 294 -15.79 18.82 4.99
N LEU A 295 -15.11 17.73 5.35
CA LEU A 295 -14.81 16.58 4.48
C LEU A 295 -13.91 16.88 3.27
N THR A 296 -13.22 18.02 3.23
CA THR A 296 -12.20 18.31 2.21
C THR A 296 -11.01 17.39 2.42
N GLN A 297 -10.75 16.51 1.45
CA GLN A 297 -9.71 15.50 1.53
C GLN A 297 -8.35 16.02 1.04
N ASN A 298 -7.29 15.32 1.43
CA ASN A 298 -5.92 15.51 0.93
C ASN A 298 -5.34 16.91 1.18
N ILE A 299 -5.79 17.58 2.25
CA ILE A 299 -5.13 18.80 2.73
C ILE A 299 -3.81 18.39 3.39
N VAL A 300 -2.73 19.10 3.06
CA VAL A 300 -1.42 18.88 3.67
C VAL A 300 -1.03 20.07 4.54
N ALA A 301 -0.70 19.80 5.80
CA ALA A 301 -0.14 20.77 6.74
C ALA A 301 1.39 20.61 6.76
N CYS A 302 2.14 21.64 6.37
CA CYS A 302 3.60 21.63 6.38
C CYS A 302 4.11 21.80 7.81
N VAL A 303 4.67 20.76 8.40
CA VAL A 303 5.04 20.73 9.84
C VAL A 303 6.53 20.58 10.09
N ASN A 304 7.31 20.26 9.05
CA ASN A 304 8.72 19.95 9.20
C ASN A 304 9.62 21.16 8.86
N PRO A 305 10.33 21.75 9.83
CA PRO A 305 11.25 22.86 9.55
C PRO A 305 12.49 22.42 8.75
N ASP A 306 12.88 21.14 8.74
CA ASP A 306 14.03 20.67 7.94
C ASP A 306 13.75 20.81 6.45
N TYR A 307 12.49 20.59 6.06
CA TYR A 307 12.02 20.77 4.68
C TYR A 307 12.22 22.22 4.21
N ALA A 308 11.77 23.18 5.01
CA ALA A 308 11.89 24.60 4.68
C ALA A 308 13.34 25.10 4.71
N ALA A 309 14.18 24.53 5.57
CA ALA A 309 15.57 24.94 5.73
C ALA A 309 16.53 24.27 4.73
N TYR A 310 16.17 23.11 4.17
CA TYR A 310 17.04 22.30 3.30
C TYR A 310 17.68 23.07 2.15
N LEU A 311 16.87 23.63 1.25
CA LEU A 311 17.37 24.37 0.09
C LEU A 311 18.15 25.63 0.51
N LEU A 312 17.75 26.28 1.61
CA LEU A 312 18.42 27.46 2.13
C LEU A 312 19.84 27.16 2.65
N CYS A 313 19.99 26.11 3.45
CA CYS A 313 21.31 25.67 3.92
C CYS A 313 22.18 25.19 2.77
N ARG A 314 21.62 24.39 1.85
CA ARG A 314 22.31 23.94 0.63
C ARG A 314 22.83 25.13 -0.18
N ASP A 315 21.97 26.10 -0.49
CA ASP A 315 22.32 27.28 -1.30
C ASP A 315 23.41 28.10 -0.60
N ALA A 316 23.33 28.26 0.74
CA ALA A 316 24.36 28.93 1.53
C ALA A 316 25.71 28.19 1.49
N ALA A 317 25.71 26.86 1.57
CA ALA A 317 26.91 26.05 1.48
C ALA A 317 27.57 26.16 0.11
N ILE A 318 26.79 26.00 -0.97
CA ILE A 318 27.26 26.08 -2.36
C ILE A 318 27.84 27.47 -2.63
N SER A 319 27.14 28.54 -2.20
CA SER A 319 27.62 29.92 -2.34
C SER A 319 28.96 30.16 -1.61
N ALA A 320 29.18 29.45 -0.50
CA ALA A 320 30.44 29.48 0.24
C ALA A 320 31.50 28.49 -0.29
N GLY A 321 31.25 27.79 -1.40
CA GLY A 321 32.14 26.78 -1.98
C GLY A 321 32.22 25.47 -1.20
N LYS A 322 31.31 25.22 -0.26
CA LYS A 322 31.27 24.03 0.61
C LYS A 322 30.33 22.96 0.03
N LYS A 323 30.79 22.24 -0.99
CA LYS A 323 29.96 21.23 -1.67
C LYS A 323 29.49 20.08 -0.77
N ASP A 324 30.23 19.76 0.29
CA ASP A 324 29.87 18.72 1.26
C ASP A 324 29.23 19.28 2.54
N GLY A 325 28.96 20.59 2.57
CA GLY A 325 28.43 21.30 3.72
C GLY A 325 29.50 21.64 4.78
N PRO A 326 29.07 22.08 5.98
CA PRO A 326 27.69 22.46 6.27
C PRO A 326 27.32 23.81 5.65
N GLY A 327 26.05 23.92 5.29
CA GLY A 327 25.33 25.16 5.14
C GLY A 327 24.97 25.78 6.49
N VAL A 328 25.08 27.09 6.57
CA VAL A 328 24.67 27.86 7.75
C VAL A 328 23.91 29.09 7.30
N ILE A 329 22.68 29.24 7.78
CA ILE A 329 21.88 30.46 7.65
C ILE A 329 21.76 31.12 9.02
N THR A 330 21.86 32.44 9.08
CA THR A 330 21.93 33.23 10.32
C THR A 330 20.96 34.39 10.29
N GLY A 331 20.37 34.71 11.44
CA GLY A 331 19.61 35.94 11.65
C GLY A 331 19.88 36.54 13.03
N THR A 332 18.97 37.37 13.51
CA THR A 332 19.18 38.11 14.77
C THR A 332 18.99 37.17 15.96
N GLY A 333 20.10 36.72 16.55
CA GLY A 333 20.07 35.84 17.74
C GLY A 333 19.77 34.37 17.42
N TRP A 334 19.81 33.96 16.15
CA TRP A 334 19.60 32.56 15.76
C TRP A 334 20.46 32.15 14.56
N HIS A 335 20.71 30.85 14.43
CA HIS A 335 21.26 30.24 13.22
C HIS A 335 20.74 28.82 13.03
N ILE A 336 20.69 28.38 11.78
CA ILE A 336 20.33 27.01 11.37
C ILE A 336 21.51 26.42 10.62
N SER A 337 21.88 25.18 10.95
CA SER A 337 22.94 24.46 10.26
C SER A 337 22.53 23.03 9.97
N ASP A 338 22.90 22.55 8.79
CA ASP A 338 22.74 21.15 8.41
C ASP A 338 23.97 20.29 8.77
N ALA A 339 24.90 20.76 9.61
CA ALA A 339 26.09 20.00 9.99
C ALA A 339 25.79 18.62 10.59
N SER A 340 24.68 18.51 11.34
CA SER A 340 24.18 17.25 11.91
C SER A 340 23.38 16.40 10.93
N MET A 341 22.95 16.97 9.80
CA MET A 341 22.11 16.29 8.83
C MET A 341 22.92 15.22 8.10
N THR A 342 22.39 14.01 8.09
CA THR A 342 22.88 12.91 7.26
C THR A 342 21.97 12.74 6.05
N MET A 343 22.55 12.38 4.91
CA MET A 343 21.85 12.14 3.66
C MET A 343 22.12 10.72 3.18
N TYR A 344 21.10 10.09 2.66
CA TYR A 344 21.24 8.90 1.83
C TYR A 344 21.51 9.37 0.40
N VAL A 345 22.65 8.95 -0.12
CA VAL A 345 23.07 9.15 -1.51
C VAL A 345 23.37 7.78 -2.08
N PRO A 346 22.56 7.30 -3.05
CA PRO A 346 22.81 6.02 -3.68
C PRO A 346 24.07 6.06 -4.55
N ASP A 347 24.59 4.88 -4.91
CA ASP A 347 25.67 4.77 -5.88
C ASP A 347 25.24 5.34 -7.23
N GLU A 348 26.21 5.85 -8.00
CA GLU A 348 25.97 6.43 -9.32
C GLU A 348 25.18 5.46 -10.22
N ASN A 349 24.06 5.93 -10.78
CA ASN A 349 23.12 5.19 -11.65
C ASN A 349 22.28 4.09 -10.98
N SER A 350 22.34 3.89 -9.66
CA SER A 350 21.45 2.94 -8.97
C SER A 350 20.06 3.51 -8.68
N SER A 351 19.97 4.82 -8.45
CA SER A 351 18.72 5.57 -8.31
C SER A 351 18.96 7.04 -8.57
N ASN A 352 17.93 7.75 -9.03
CA ASN A 352 17.92 9.21 -9.18
C ASN A 352 17.41 9.94 -7.92
N THR A 353 17.12 9.22 -6.85
CA THR A 353 16.50 9.75 -5.63
C THR A 353 17.44 9.73 -4.44
N THR A 354 17.51 10.86 -3.75
CA THR A 354 18.30 11.05 -2.52
C THR A 354 17.35 11.39 -1.37
N ARG A 355 17.76 11.13 -0.13
CA ARG A 355 16.86 11.28 1.03
C ARG A 355 17.57 11.87 2.23
N VAL A 356 16.92 12.81 2.91
CA VAL A 356 17.37 13.29 4.22
C VAL A 356 17.10 12.21 5.26
N LEU A 357 18.14 11.78 5.98
CA LEU A 357 18.02 10.75 7.01
C LEU A 357 17.99 11.32 8.43
N GLY A 358 18.63 12.46 8.67
CA GLY A 358 18.69 13.12 9.99
C GLY A 358 18.15 14.56 9.96
N HIS A 359 18.21 15.24 11.09
CA HIS A 359 17.67 16.60 11.26
C HIS A 359 18.75 17.69 11.23
N MET A 360 18.34 18.91 10.91
CA MET A 360 19.16 20.11 11.09
C MET A 360 19.24 20.53 12.56
N THR A 361 20.21 21.39 12.84
CA THR A 361 20.36 22.03 14.14
C THR A 361 19.81 23.46 14.09
N TYR A 362 18.86 23.78 14.96
CA TYR A 362 18.27 25.11 15.14
C TYR A 362 18.78 25.70 16.45
N THR A 363 19.54 26.80 16.39
CA THR A 363 20.12 27.42 17.59
C THR A 363 19.59 28.84 17.76
N VAL A 364 19.12 29.15 18.96
CA VAL A 364 18.62 30.47 19.36
C VAL A 364 19.35 30.88 20.63
N ASN A 365 20.01 32.05 20.62
CA ASN A 365 20.81 32.58 21.73
C ASN A 365 21.78 31.57 22.36
N GLY A 366 22.36 30.68 21.53
CA GLY A 366 23.28 29.63 21.98
C GLY A 366 22.62 28.34 22.48
N THR A 367 21.28 28.29 22.57
CA THR A 367 20.50 27.11 22.94
C THR A 367 19.92 26.43 21.70
N GLN A 368 20.08 25.11 21.58
CA GLN A 368 19.47 24.35 20.48
C GLN A 368 17.99 24.07 20.77
N TYR A 369 17.15 24.13 19.74
CA TYR A 369 15.70 23.88 19.81
C TYR A 369 15.26 22.81 18.81
N ALA A 370 14.20 22.09 19.15
CA ALA A 370 13.54 21.14 18.26
C ALA A 370 12.03 21.17 18.44
N VAL A 371 11.30 20.80 17.38
CA VAL A 371 9.88 20.43 17.49
C VAL A 371 9.79 19.12 18.28
N LYS A 372 9.09 19.16 19.42
CA LYS A 372 8.92 17.98 20.30
C LYS A 372 7.63 17.22 20.03
N SER A 373 6.59 17.94 19.65
CA SER A 373 5.29 17.35 19.31
C SER A 373 4.55 18.22 18.32
N VAL A 374 3.74 17.57 17.50
CA VAL A 374 2.73 18.20 16.66
C VAL A 374 1.41 17.53 16.99
N THR A 375 0.43 18.30 17.44
CA THR A 375 -0.90 17.79 17.79
C THR A 375 -1.95 18.47 16.94
N VAL A 376 -2.97 17.71 16.51
CA VAL A 376 -4.05 18.22 15.67
C VAL A 376 -5.38 18.08 16.41
N SER A 377 -6.20 19.12 16.37
CA SER A 377 -7.56 19.12 16.89
C SER A 377 -8.55 19.56 15.82
N GLY A 378 -9.82 19.14 15.96
CA GLY A 378 -10.91 19.52 15.05
C GLY A 378 -11.11 18.56 13.87
N LEU A 379 -10.63 17.31 13.99
CA LEU A 379 -10.79 16.25 13.00
C LEU A 379 -11.53 15.05 13.62
N GLU A 380 -12.31 14.36 12.81
CA GLU A 380 -12.97 13.08 13.16
C GLU A 380 -12.08 11.88 12.80
N THR A 381 -11.13 12.08 11.88
CA THR A 381 -10.19 11.04 11.43
C THR A 381 -8.74 11.47 11.69
N ASP A 382 -7.90 10.48 11.94
CA ASP A 382 -6.47 10.71 12.20
C ASP A 382 -5.75 11.24 10.95
N THR A 383 -4.65 11.95 11.20
CA THR A 383 -3.75 12.43 10.15
C THR A 383 -2.74 11.34 9.76
N THR A 384 -2.28 11.37 8.51
CA THR A 384 -1.19 10.51 8.04
C THR A 384 0.07 11.33 7.77
N SER A 385 1.24 10.79 8.13
CA SER A 385 2.53 11.43 7.77
C SER A 385 2.78 11.27 6.27
N ARG A 386 3.26 12.32 5.61
CA ARG A 386 3.61 12.32 4.19
C ARG A 386 4.94 13.01 3.94
N ASN A 387 5.76 12.38 3.10
CA ASN A 387 7.06 12.90 2.69
C ASN A 387 6.88 13.99 1.61
N ALA A 388 7.85 14.90 1.53
CA ALA A 388 8.00 15.78 0.37
C ALA A 388 8.99 15.16 -0.62
N THR A 389 8.68 15.26 -1.92
CA THR A 389 9.58 14.94 -3.01
C THR A 389 9.66 16.15 -3.93
N PHE A 390 10.87 16.62 -4.23
CA PHE A 390 11.10 17.80 -5.06
C PHE A 390 12.44 17.71 -5.78
N TYR A 391 12.67 18.58 -6.77
CA TYR A 391 13.91 18.59 -7.54
C TYR A 391 15.05 19.31 -6.81
N ASP A 392 16.20 18.66 -6.73
CA ASP A 392 17.49 19.24 -6.31
C ASP A 392 18.56 18.76 -7.30
N THR A 393 19.01 19.65 -8.16
CA THR A 393 19.93 19.33 -9.27
C THR A 393 21.38 19.66 -8.92
N SER A 394 21.63 19.99 -7.65
CA SER A 394 22.98 20.29 -7.17
C SER A 394 23.81 19.01 -6.97
N SER A 395 25.12 19.19 -6.90
CA SER A 395 26.06 18.15 -6.46
C SER A 395 26.26 18.15 -4.93
N TYR A 396 25.35 18.77 -4.17
CA TYR A 396 25.52 18.96 -2.73
C TYR A 396 25.56 17.63 -1.98
N ARG A 397 26.54 17.47 -1.07
CA ARG A 397 26.76 16.26 -0.26
C ARG A 397 26.94 14.99 -1.09
N GLY A 398 27.76 15.08 -2.13
CA GLY A 398 28.19 13.91 -2.91
C GLY A 398 27.17 13.40 -3.93
N ARG A 399 26.12 14.18 -4.23
CA ARG A 399 25.15 13.83 -5.28
C ARG A 399 25.80 13.79 -6.65
N PHE A 400 25.37 12.80 -7.44
CA PHE A 400 25.65 12.74 -8.87
C PHE A 400 24.64 13.55 -9.68
N THR A 401 25.00 13.97 -10.89
CA THR A 401 24.13 14.78 -11.76
C THR A 401 22.85 14.07 -12.17
N THR A 402 22.83 12.73 -12.12
CA THR A 402 21.66 11.90 -12.38
C THR A 402 20.68 11.84 -11.19
N GLN A 403 21.08 12.31 -10.00
CA GLN A 403 20.29 12.27 -8.77
C GLN A 403 19.55 13.58 -8.53
N CYS A 404 18.51 13.82 -9.32
CA CYS A 404 17.77 15.07 -9.31
C CYS A 404 16.58 15.10 -8.33
N ASN A 405 16.19 13.97 -7.73
CA ASN A 405 15.07 13.92 -6.79
C ASN A 405 15.57 13.95 -5.33
N GLN A 406 14.94 14.80 -4.52
CA GLN A 406 15.17 14.88 -3.08
C GLN A 406 13.90 14.54 -2.31
N VAL A 407 14.03 13.63 -1.34
CA VAL A 407 12.96 13.24 -0.43
C VAL A 407 13.25 13.73 0.98
N ILE A 408 12.33 14.53 1.54
CA ILE A 408 12.36 14.90 2.97
C ILE A 408 11.23 14.17 3.68
N PRO A 409 11.56 13.22 4.58
CA PRO A 409 10.54 12.45 5.27
C PRO A 409 9.75 13.29 6.28
N ASP A 410 8.55 12.84 6.62
CA ASP A 410 7.70 13.42 7.67
C ASP A 410 7.46 14.93 7.49
N THR A 411 7.34 15.37 6.23
CA THR A 411 7.23 16.81 5.91
C THR A 411 5.83 17.34 6.22
N PHE A 412 4.82 16.56 5.89
CA PHE A 412 3.43 16.94 5.93
C PHE A 412 2.63 16.04 6.86
N LEU A 413 1.60 16.62 7.49
CA LEU A 413 0.44 15.87 7.94
C LEU A 413 -0.64 15.98 6.86
N GLN A 414 -1.03 14.85 6.27
CA GLN A 414 -2.16 14.77 5.36
C GLN A 414 -3.44 14.47 6.16
N MET A 415 -4.51 15.19 5.83
CA MET A 415 -5.77 15.11 6.58
C MET A 415 -6.99 15.34 5.68
N THR A 416 -8.14 14.90 6.20
CA THR A 416 -9.47 15.29 5.73
C THR A 416 -10.08 16.22 6.78
N THR A 417 -10.55 17.40 6.39
CA THR A 417 -11.14 18.35 7.35
C THR A 417 -12.40 17.81 8.01
N GLY A 418 -12.55 18.16 9.28
CA GLY A 418 -13.72 17.81 10.05
C GLY A 418 -14.83 18.84 10.05
N PHE A 419 -15.72 18.72 11.02
CA PHE A 419 -16.85 19.63 11.23
C PHE A 419 -16.56 20.72 12.28
N ASP A 420 -15.32 20.81 12.75
CA ASP A 420 -14.79 21.86 13.62
C ASP A 420 -13.65 22.63 12.93
N ASP A 421 -13.31 23.80 13.47
CA ASP A 421 -12.09 24.49 13.08
C ASP A 421 -10.86 23.63 13.42
N VAL A 422 -9.93 23.52 12.47
CA VAL A 422 -8.73 22.70 12.61
C VAL A 422 -7.60 23.53 13.18
N THR A 423 -6.95 23.01 14.23
CA THR A 423 -5.75 23.62 14.80
C THR A 423 -4.61 22.61 14.83
N VAL A 424 -3.50 22.92 14.16
CA VAL A 424 -2.23 22.21 14.30
C VAL A 424 -1.36 22.99 15.29
N THR A 425 -1.09 22.38 16.45
CA THR A 425 -0.22 22.96 17.47
C THR A 425 1.18 22.34 17.38
N VAL A 426 2.19 23.19 17.20
CA VAL A 426 3.61 22.80 17.10
C VAL A 426 4.31 23.24 18.38
N THR A 427 4.78 22.26 19.15
CA THR A 427 5.44 22.52 20.44
C THR A 427 6.95 22.52 20.28
N TRP A 428 7.57 23.65 20.58
CA TRP A 428 9.02 23.80 20.60
C TRP A 428 9.55 23.67 22.02
N ALA A 429 10.72 23.05 22.16
CA ALA A 429 11.45 23.05 23.41
C ALA A 429 12.96 22.99 23.16
N PRO A 430 13.78 23.45 24.13
CA PRO A 430 15.21 23.22 24.08
C PRO A 430 15.55 21.74 23.87
N VAL A 431 16.62 21.49 23.13
CA VAL A 431 17.26 20.17 23.05
C VAL A 431 17.95 19.85 24.38
N SER A 432 18.27 20.86 25.20
CA SER A 432 18.95 20.73 26.49
C SER A 432 18.16 21.30 27.70
N GLY A 433 18.14 20.52 28.78
CA GLY A 433 17.73 20.91 30.13
C GLY A 433 17.48 19.67 30.96
N ASP A 434 18.50 19.22 31.71
CA ASP A 434 18.66 17.86 32.29
C ASP A 434 19.00 16.79 31.23
N ALA A 435 20.19 16.18 31.35
CA ALA A 435 20.61 15.09 30.47
C ALA A 435 19.62 13.90 30.51
N GLN A 436 18.91 13.72 31.63
CA GLN A 436 17.88 12.71 31.74
C GLN A 436 16.61 13.06 30.95
N ALA A 437 16.12 14.30 31.06
CA ALA A 437 14.96 14.75 30.28
C ALA A 437 15.24 14.74 28.77
N ALA A 438 16.47 15.06 28.36
CA ALA A 438 16.91 14.92 26.97
C ALA A 438 16.86 13.47 26.49
N LYS A 439 17.32 12.51 27.31
CA LYS A 439 17.25 11.07 27.01
C LYS A 439 15.82 10.60 26.83
N ASP A 440 14.94 10.93 27.78
CA ASP A 440 13.53 10.50 27.76
C ASP A 440 12.81 11.06 26.52
N THR A 441 13.08 12.33 26.20
CA THR A 441 12.54 12.98 24.99
C THR A 441 13.08 12.34 23.70
N ALA A 442 14.38 12.05 23.64
CA ALA A 442 14.99 11.41 22.48
C ALA A 442 14.47 9.98 22.26
N ILE A 443 14.31 9.19 23.33
CA ILE A 443 13.71 7.85 23.26
C ILE A 443 12.25 7.92 22.80
N THR A 444 11.48 8.90 23.29
CA THR A 444 10.09 9.11 22.86
C THR A 444 10.01 9.41 21.36
N ARG A 445 10.84 10.34 20.87
CA ARG A 445 10.93 10.64 19.43
C ARG A 445 11.38 9.42 18.62
N LEU A 446 12.34 8.67 19.13
CA LEU A 446 12.86 7.46 18.46
C LEU A 446 11.78 6.39 18.34
N ASN A 447 10.94 6.25 19.36
CA ASN A 447 9.75 5.38 19.34
C ASN A 447 8.75 5.81 18.27
N THR A 448 8.48 7.11 18.14
CA THR A 448 7.62 7.63 17.08
C THR A 448 8.15 7.27 15.70
N VAL A 449 9.46 7.43 15.46
CA VAL A 449 10.09 7.04 14.18
C VAL A 449 9.95 5.53 13.96
N LYS A 450 10.28 4.71 14.96
CA LYS A 450 10.18 3.25 14.88
C LYS A 450 8.77 2.78 14.53
N ASN A 451 7.75 3.36 15.16
CA ASN A 451 6.35 2.98 14.91
C ASN A 451 5.90 3.25 13.46
N GLY A 452 6.61 4.14 12.75
CA GLY A 452 6.40 4.39 11.32
C GLY A 452 7.24 3.52 10.39
N LEU A 453 8.03 2.58 10.90
CA LEU A 453 8.93 1.72 10.13
C LEU A 453 8.63 0.24 10.38
N THR A 454 8.75 -0.56 9.32
CA THR A 454 8.63 -2.02 9.35
C THR A 454 9.96 -2.66 8.95
N GLY A 455 10.23 -3.89 9.39
CA GLY A 455 11.42 -4.66 9.01
C GLY A 455 12.20 -5.22 10.18
N ASP A 456 12.74 -6.43 10.01
CA ASP A 456 13.39 -7.23 11.06
C ASP A 456 14.61 -6.51 11.68
N GLY A 457 15.29 -5.65 10.91
CA GLY A 457 16.43 -4.87 11.38
C GLY A 457 16.08 -3.59 12.15
N VAL A 458 14.84 -3.09 12.05
CA VAL A 458 14.42 -1.82 12.67
C VAL A 458 14.48 -1.90 14.19
N GLN A 459 14.00 -3.01 14.77
CA GLN A 459 14.00 -3.21 16.22
C GLN A 459 15.43 -3.22 16.79
N ALA A 460 16.36 -3.92 16.13
CA ALA A 460 17.76 -3.97 16.57
C ALA A 460 18.44 -2.59 16.49
N ALA A 461 18.19 -1.83 15.40
CA ALA A 461 18.68 -0.47 15.26
C ALA A 461 18.08 0.49 16.31
N TYR A 462 16.80 0.34 16.62
CA TYR A 462 16.12 1.07 17.69
C TYR A 462 16.78 0.78 19.05
N ASP A 463 16.96 -0.49 19.42
CA ASP A 463 17.52 -0.89 20.71
C ASP A 463 18.97 -0.41 20.88
N ALA A 464 19.79 -0.51 19.83
CA ALA A 464 21.14 0.04 19.80
C ALA A 464 21.13 1.57 19.97
N GLY A 465 20.18 2.24 19.32
CA GLY A 465 19.95 3.67 19.46
C GLY A 465 19.57 4.10 20.87
N VAL A 466 18.62 3.42 21.50
CA VAL A 466 18.23 3.65 22.90
C VAL A 466 19.43 3.49 23.82
N LYS A 467 20.23 2.44 23.63
CA LYS A 467 21.45 2.22 24.41
C LYS A 467 22.47 3.36 24.25
N ALA A 468 22.68 3.83 23.02
CA ALA A 468 23.58 4.95 22.74
C ALA A 468 23.08 6.27 23.37
N ILE A 469 21.77 6.54 23.29
CA ILE A 469 21.13 7.69 23.95
C ILE A 469 21.31 7.62 25.46
N GLN A 470 21.07 6.45 26.07
CA GLN A 470 21.22 6.27 27.52
C GLN A 470 22.67 6.46 27.99
N ALA A 471 23.66 6.09 27.17
CA ALA A 471 25.08 6.24 27.45
C ALA A 471 25.61 7.67 27.30
N ALA A 472 24.90 8.55 26.58
CA ALA A 472 25.31 9.93 26.39
C ALA A 472 25.35 10.72 27.71
N SER A 473 26.38 11.55 27.89
CA SER A 473 26.62 12.33 29.12
C SER A 473 26.09 13.76 29.02
N THR A 474 25.88 14.25 27.80
CA THR A 474 25.36 15.60 27.53
C THR A 474 24.15 15.55 26.59
N ALA A 475 23.32 16.60 26.63
CA ALA A 475 22.18 16.71 25.71
C ALA A 475 22.61 16.74 24.22
N ALA A 476 23.79 17.30 23.92
CA ALA A 476 24.34 17.30 22.56
C ALA A 476 24.74 15.89 22.11
N GLU A 477 25.33 15.08 23.00
CA GLU A 477 25.62 13.67 22.72
C GLU A 477 24.33 12.85 22.60
N VAL A 478 23.29 13.16 23.38
CA VAL A 478 21.96 12.54 23.26
C VAL A 478 21.37 12.80 21.88
N ASP A 479 21.37 14.05 21.40
CA ASP A 479 20.84 14.36 20.08
C ASP A 479 21.66 13.66 18.98
N LYS A 480 23.00 13.69 19.07
CA LYS A 480 23.87 12.95 18.13
C LYS A 480 23.56 11.45 18.09
N ALA A 481 23.36 10.82 19.25
CA ALA A 481 22.97 9.41 19.34
C ALA A 481 21.58 9.16 18.74
N TYR A 482 20.62 10.04 19.00
CA TYR A 482 19.29 10.00 18.41
C TYR A 482 19.33 10.10 16.87
N GLN A 483 20.06 11.06 16.31
CA GLN A 483 20.20 11.20 14.85
C GLN A 483 20.81 9.95 14.21
N ALA A 484 21.87 9.41 14.82
CA ALA A 484 22.50 8.18 14.35
C ALA A 484 21.55 6.98 14.40
N ALA A 485 20.74 6.88 15.44
CA ALA A 485 19.73 5.83 15.58
C ALA A 485 18.61 5.95 14.53
N VAL A 486 18.10 7.15 14.26
CA VAL A 486 17.12 7.40 13.18
C VAL A 486 17.67 6.97 11.82
N VAL A 487 18.92 7.35 11.52
CA VAL A 487 19.62 6.92 10.30
C VAL A 487 19.71 5.40 10.21
N ALA A 488 20.11 4.73 11.29
CA ALA A 488 20.25 3.28 11.33
C ALA A 488 18.90 2.56 11.13
N MET A 489 17.84 3.01 11.82
CA MET A 489 16.51 2.43 11.67
C MET A 489 15.96 2.59 10.26
N ARG A 490 16.12 3.78 9.66
CA ARG A 490 15.66 4.03 8.28
C ARG A 490 16.43 3.20 7.24
N LYS A 491 17.71 2.91 7.49
CA LYS A 491 18.51 1.97 6.68
C LYS A 491 18.09 0.51 6.88
N ALA A 492 17.61 0.16 8.06
CA ALA A 492 17.23 -1.19 8.43
C ALA A 492 15.75 -1.53 8.17
N ALA A 493 14.98 -0.56 7.67
CA ALA A 493 13.58 -0.75 7.32
C ALA A 493 13.43 -1.65 6.08
N ASP A 494 12.49 -2.59 6.15
CA ASP A 494 12.07 -3.47 5.07
C ASP A 494 10.91 -2.82 4.33
N TYR A 495 11.08 -2.61 3.03
CA TYR A 495 10.07 -2.02 2.13
C TYR A 495 9.26 -3.09 1.39
N GLY A 496 9.47 -4.37 1.72
CA GLY A 496 8.83 -5.52 1.08
C GLY A 496 9.66 -6.08 -0.08
N LYS A 497 9.03 -6.89 -0.92
CA LYS A 497 9.62 -7.41 -2.15
C LYS A 497 8.62 -7.30 -3.29
N VAL A 498 9.12 -7.30 -4.52
CA VAL A 498 8.28 -7.38 -5.72
C VAL A 498 8.73 -8.56 -6.56
N GLN A 499 7.78 -9.33 -7.08
CA GLN A 499 8.08 -10.35 -8.08
C GLN A 499 8.33 -9.63 -9.41
N VAL A 500 9.50 -9.85 -10.00
CA VAL A 500 9.84 -9.35 -11.33
C VAL A 500 9.84 -10.53 -12.29
N ILE A 501 8.95 -10.46 -13.29
CA ILE A 501 8.90 -11.42 -14.39
C ILE A 501 9.23 -10.67 -15.69
N VAL A 502 10.25 -11.14 -16.39
CA VAL A 502 10.60 -10.65 -17.73
C VAL A 502 10.50 -11.84 -18.68
N GLU A 503 9.51 -11.82 -19.56
CA GLU A 503 9.26 -12.90 -20.51
C GLU A 503 9.02 -12.38 -21.94
N ASN A 504 9.40 -13.19 -22.91
CA ASN A 504 9.03 -13.03 -24.31
C ASN A 504 8.18 -14.24 -24.74
N THR A 505 6.87 -14.10 -24.64
CA THR A 505 5.87 -15.09 -25.07
C THR A 505 5.23 -14.74 -26.42
N THR A 506 5.57 -13.59 -27.00
CA THR A 506 4.89 -13.02 -28.17
C THR A 506 5.73 -13.05 -29.44
N PHE A 507 7.05 -12.93 -29.35
CA PHE A 507 7.97 -13.00 -30.49
C PHE A 507 8.75 -14.32 -30.47
N THR A 508 8.04 -15.38 -30.85
CA THR A 508 8.51 -16.78 -30.82
C THR A 508 9.43 -17.11 -31.99
N GLU A 509 10.17 -18.22 -31.88
CA GLU A 509 11.20 -18.64 -32.85
C GLU A 509 10.73 -18.66 -34.32
N ASP A 510 9.47 -19.03 -34.57
CA ASP A 510 8.87 -19.06 -35.91
C ASP A 510 8.72 -17.68 -36.56
N MET A 511 8.79 -16.61 -35.77
CA MET A 511 8.66 -15.22 -36.23
C MET A 511 10.00 -14.53 -36.48
N TRP A 512 11.12 -15.20 -36.19
CA TRP A 512 12.44 -14.56 -36.27
C TRP A 512 12.89 -14.29 -37.71
N PRO A 513 13.25 -13.04 -38.06
CA PRO A 513 13.68 -12.72 -39.41
C PRO A 513 15.08 -13.22 -39.73
N ASN A 514 15.26 -13.74 -40.94
CA ASN A 514 16.56 -13.92 -41.60
C ASN A 514 17.60 -14.74 -40.79
N GLY A 515 17.18 -15.75 -40.05
CA GLY A 515 18.08 -16.64 -39.29
C GLY A 515 18.78 -15.97 -38.10
N LYS A 516 18.33 -14.76 -37.71
CA LYS A 516 18.71 -14.17 -36.42
C LYS A 516 18.08 -14.97 -35.28
N LYS A 517 18.77 -14.98 -34.13
CA LYS A 517 18.28 -15.58 -32.90
C LYS A 517 17.98 -14.50 -31.88
N PHE A 518 16.81 -14.60 -31.27
CA PHE A 518 16.35 -13.72 -30.19
C PHE A 518 16.12 -14.59 -28.96
N TRP A 519 15.97 -13.98 -27.80
CA TRP A 519 15.61 -14.73 -26.61
C TRP A 519 14.09 -14.91 -26.57
N ASP A 520 13.62 -16.06 -26.12
CA ASP A 520 12.21 -16.39 -25.95
C ASP A 520 11.95 -17.05 -24.58
N GLY A 521 10.69 -17.11 -24.17
CA GLY A 521 10.30 -17.63 -22.86
C GLY A 521 10.62 -16.68 -21.71
N VAL A 522 10.75 -17.22 -20.50
CA VAL A 522 10.97 -16.45 -19.27
C VAL A 522 12.46 -16.24 -19.05
N ALA A 523 12.92 -14.99 -19.11
CA ALA A 523 14.29 -14.61 -18.80
C ALA A 523 14.47 -14.43 -17.28
N VAL A 524 13.55 -13.72 -16.63
CA VAL A 524 13.60 -13.42 -15.19
C VAL A 524 12.27 -13.83 -14.56
N ASP A 525 12.33 -14.46 -13.39
CA ASP A 525 11.19 -14.76 -12.52
C ASP A 525 11.69 -14.85 -11.06
N GLU A 526 11.91 -13.70 -10.43
CA GLU A 526 12.49 -13.64 -9.10
C GLU A 526 11.93 -12.51 -8.22
N GLU A 527 12.05 -12.68 -6.90
CA GLU A 527 11.71 -11.64 -5.94
C GLU A 527 12.87 -10.64 -5.82
N VAL A 528 12.62 -9.38 -6.17
CA VAL A 528 13.52 -8.27 -5.92
C VAL A 528 13.13 -7.61 -4.60
N ALA A 529 14.07 -7.52 -3.67
CA ALA A 529 13.86 -6.79 -2.42
C ALA A 529 13.63 -5.31 -2.71
N LEU A 530 12.54 -4.76 -2.18
CA LEU A 530 12.24 -3.36 -2.28
C LEU A 530 13.13 -2.58 -1.32
N THR A 531 13.61 -1.47 -1.81
CA THR A 531 14.21 -0.42 -1.00
C THR A 531 13.31 0.79 -1.06
N ALA A 532 13.62 1.79 -0.24
CA ALA A 532 12.95 3.07 -0.26
C ALA A 532 12.97 3.77 -1.64
N ASP A 533 13.83 3.32 -2.56
CA ASP A 533 14.09 3.95 -3.86
C ASP A 533 13.71 3.02 -5.03
N SER A 534 13.12 1.87 -4.73
CA SER A 534 12.61 0.94 -5.73
C SER A 534 11.49 1.59 -6.55
N THR A 535 11.77 1.84 -7.81
CA THR A 535 10.79 2.05 -8.88
C THR A 535 10.57 0.75 -9.63
N MET A 536 9.43 0.61 -10.31
CA MET A 536 9.17 -0.52 -11.20
C MET A 536 10.34 -0.75 -12.18
N MET A 537 10.85 0.31 -12.80
CA MET A 537 11.99 0.23 -13.73
C MET A 537 13.28 -0.22 -13.03
N SER A 538 13.59 0.31 -11.85
CA SER A 538 14.80 -0.09 -11.12
C SER A 538 14.76 -1.55 -10.67
N CYS A 539 13.58 -2.08 -10.34
CA CYS A 539 13.43 -3.49 -9.99
C CYS A 539 13.65 -4.39 -11.20
N ILE A 540 13.14 -4.02 -12.37
CA ILE A 540 13.40 -4.74 -13.63
C ILE A 540 14.90 -4.73 -13.97
N VAL A 541 15.54 -3.56 -13.89
CA VAL A 541 16.98 -3.41 -14.18
C VAL A 541 17.82 -4.23 -13.20
N ALA A 542 17.47 -4.22 -11.91
CA ALA A 542 18.15 -5.01 -10.89
C ALA A 542 18.07 -6.51 -11.22
N ALA A 543 16.87 -7.01 -11.50
CA ALA A 543 16.64 -8.43 -11.77
C ALA A 543 17.36 -8.92 -13.05
N LEU A 544 17.30 -8.12 -14.12
CA LEU A 544 18.06 -8.39 -15.34
C LEU A 544 19.56 -8.46 -15.07
N LYS A 545 20.09 -7.51 -14.29
CA LYS A 545 21.52 -7.46 -13.96
C LYS A 545 21.96 -8.63 -13.09
N GLU A 546 21.15 -9.03 -12.12
CA GLU A 546 21.43 -10.18 -11.24
C GLU A 546 21.48 -11.50 -12.02
N ASN A 547 20.67 -11.62 -13.07
CA ASN A 547 20.69 -12.76 -14.00
C ASN A 547 21.75 -12.64 -15.13
N GLY A 548 22.59 -11.61 -15.10
CA GLY A 548 23.67 -11.41 -16.08
C GLY A 548 23.19 -10.91 -17.45
N TYR A 549 21.98 -10.36 -17.52
CA TYR A 549 21.40 -9.78 -18.72
C TYR A 549 21.67 -8.29 -18.79
N THR A 550 21.59 -7.75 -20.01
CA THR A 550 21.82 -6.33 -20.25
C THR A 550 20.60 -5.69 -20.88
N GLN A 551 20.38 -4.41 -20.61
CA GLN A 551 19.32 -3.63 -21.20
C GLN A 551 19.83 -2.29 -21.71
N VAL A 552 19.12 -1.71 -22.67
CA VAL A 552 19.35 -0.36 -23.17
C VAL A 552 18.10 0.47 -22.96
N GLY A 553 18.25 1.71 -22.49
CA GLY A 553 17.17 2.71 -22.44
C GLY A 553 16.52 2.94 -21.07
N ALA A 554 16.70 2.08 -20.07
CA ALA A 554 16.05 2.25 -18.76
C ALA A 554 16.29 3.62 -18.11
N ASP A 555 17.42 4.28 -18.36
CA ASP A 555 17.73 5.62 -17.86
C ASP A 555 16.75 6.70 -18.38
N SER A 556 16.07 6.42 -19.50
CA SER A 556 14.99 7.24 -20.08
C SER A 556 13.59 6.75 -19.65
N ASN A 557 13.52 5.90 -18.62
CA ASN A 557 12.31 5.25 -18.13
C ASN A 557 11.60 4.38 -19.21
N TYR A 558 12.37 3.85 -20.16
CA TYR A 558 11.87 3.02 -21.26
C TYR A 558 12.97 2.06 -21.76
N ILE A 559 12.79 0.75 -21.63
CA ILE A 559 13.77 -0.22 -22.14
C ILE A 559 13.54 -0.42 -23.64
N SER A 560 14.53 -0.05 -24.45
CA SER A 560 14.52 -0.19 -25.90
C SER A 560 15.11 -1.52 -26.39
N SER A 561 15.95 -2.19 -25.60
CA SER A 561 16.37 -3.58 -25.85
C SER A 561 16.77 -4.33 -24.57
N ILE A 562 16.63 -5.65 -24.58
CA ILE A 562 17.11 -6.59 -23.56
C ILE A 562 17.93 -7.66 -24.27
N THR A 563 19.08 -8.03 -23.70
CA THR A 563 19.95 -9.09 -24.19
C THR A 563 20.12 -10.15 -23.13
N VAL A 564 19.68 -11.38 -23.45
CA VAL A 564 19.81 -12.58 -22.63
C VAL A 564 20.90 -13.44 -23.27
N GLY A 565 22.04 -13.60 -22.60
CA GLY A 565 23.20 -14.29 -23.18
C GLY A 565 23.72 -13.57 -24.44
N ASP A 566 23.74 -14.26 -25.58
CA ASP A 566 24.12 -13.74 -26.90
C ASP A 566 22.91 -13.39 -27.79
N GLN A 567 21.71 -13.39 -27.22
CA GLN A 567 20.45 -13.19 -27.94
C GLN A 567 19.84 -11.82 -27.56
N PRO A 568 20.03 -10.77 -28.39
CA PRO A 568 19.41 -9.47 -28.18
C PRO A 568 17.97 -9.49 -28.68
N LEU A 569 17.09 -8.69 -28.07
CA LEU A 569 15.76 -8.34 -28.58
C LEU A 569 15.50 -6.87 -28.30
N GLY A 570 15.12 -6.10 -29.31
CA GLY A 570 14.77 -4.70 -29.20
C GLY A 570 13.46 -4.34 -29.89
N GLN A 571 12.97 -3.14 -29.57
CA GLN A 571 11.88 -2.53 -30.34
C GLN A 571 12.27 -2.49 -31.82
N PHE A 572 11.35 -2.86 -32.70
CA PHE A 572 11.57 -2.96 -34.15
C PHE A 572 12.21 -4.23 -34.70
N ASP A 573 12.65 -5.19 -33.87
CA ASP A 573 13.17 -6.47 -34.39
C ASP A 573 12.09 -7.33 -35.08
N GLY A 574 10.81 -7.12 -34.75
CA GLY A 574 9.65 -7.68 -35.47
C GLY A 574 9.20 -6.87 -36.69
N GLY A 575 9.93 -5.80 -37.06
CA GLY A 575 9.65 -4.89 -38.18
C GLY A 575 9.35 -3.45 -37.76
N ASP A 576 9.29 -2.53 -38.74
CA ASP A 576 9.21 -1.07 -38.57
C ASP A 576 7.97 -0.55 -37.79
N GLN A 577 7.00 -1.41 -37.52
CA GLN A 577 5.78 -1.10 -36.75
C GLN A 577 5.67 -1.93 -35.45
N SER A 578 6.69 -2.71 -35.10
CA SER A 578 6.68 -3.52 -33.88
C SER A 578 7.13 -2.73 -32.65
N GLY A 579 6.31 -2.77 -31.60
CA GLY A 579 6.65 -2.38 -30.23
C GLY A 579 6.63 -3.62 -29.33
N TRP A 580 7.22 -3.56 -28.14
CA TRP A 580 7.57 -4.80 -27.42
C TRP A 580 7.45 -4.74 -25.89
N MET A 581 6.84 -3.68 -25.32
CA MET A 581 6.63 -3.62 -23.87
C MET A 581 5.17 -3.31 -23.51
N GLY A 582 4.49 -4.30 -22.92
CA GLY A 582 3.35 -4.10 -22.05
C GLY A 582 3.81 -4.28 -20.61
N THR A 583 3.48 -3.34 -19.73
CA THR A 583 3.72 -3.50 -18.29
C THR A 583 2.39 -3.86 -17.63
N LEU A 584 2.33 -5.05 -17.03
CA LEU A 584 1.25 -5.42 -16.12
C LEU A 584 1.74 -5.12 -14.71
N ASN A 585 1.12 -4.14 -14.05
CA ASN A 585 1.44 -3.76 -12.67
C ASN A 585 0.52 -4.48 -11.68
#